data_AF-A0A380PNG0-F1
#
_entry.id   AF-A0A380PNG0-F1
#
_cell.length_a   1.000
_cell.length_b   1.000
_cell.length_c   1.000
_cell.angle_alpha   90.00
_cell.angle_beta   90.00
_cell.angle_gamma   90.00
#
_symmetry.space_group_name_H-M   'P 1'
#
loop_
_entity.id
_entity.type
_entity.pdbx_description
1 polymer ?
#
loop_
_entity_poly.entity_id
_entity_poly.type
_entity_poly.pdbx_seq_one_letter_code
_entity_poly.pdbx_strand_id
1 'polypeptide(L)'
;MQNNKFIFGKASESNLIGVHPDLVKVVRRALELTPIDFKVIEGRRTIERQRDLVKAGASQTLNSRHLTGHAVDIVPLPDGKISWEWRYFYPMADAMKQAAAELGIAVEWGGNWTTFKDGPHFQLPARQYPG
;
A
#
# COMPACT_ATOMS: atom_id res chain seq x y z
N MET A 1 19.97 -4.31 -18.08
CA MET A 1 19.58 -4.59 -16.69
C MET A 1 18.85 -3.35 -16.21
N GLN A 2 17.59 -3.45 -15.79
CA GLN A 2 16.93 -2.30 -15.16
C GLN A 2 17.63 -2.06 -13.81
N ASN A 3 18.29 -0.91 -13.66
CA ASN A 3 18.82 -0.50 -12.38
C ASN A 3 17.63 -0.17 -11.48
N ASN A 4 17.41 -0.96 -10.43
CA ASN A 4 16.42 -0.61 -9.41
C ASN A 4 16.83 0.72 -8.76
N LYS A 5 16.02 1.75 -9.01
CA LYS A 5 16.28 3.12 -8.55
C LYS A 5 16.24 3.24 -7.03
N PHE A 6 15.39 2.43 -6.38
CA PHE A 6 15.16 2.43 -4.94
C PHE A 6 15.11 1.00 -4.38
N ILE A 7 15.39 0.86 -3.09
CA ILE A 7 15.41 -0.42 -2.37
C ILE A 7 14.72 -0.24 -1.03
N PHE A 8 13.85 -1.18 -0.66
CA PHE A 8 13.20 -1.16 0.64
C PHE A 8 14.19 -1.40 1.77
N GLY A 9 14.16 -0.52 2.77
CA GLY A 9 14.84 -0.73 4.03
C GLY A 9 14.14 -1.78 4.91
N LYS A 10 14.82 -2.19 5.98
CA LYS A 10 14.36 -3.22 6.94
C LYS A 10 12.93 -3.00 7.46
N ALA A 11 12.54 -1.75 7.71
CA ALA A 11 11.20 -1.45 8.20
C ALA A 11 10.09 -1.80 7.19
N SER A 12 10.29 -1.43 5.92
CA SER A 12 9.34 -1.79 4.85
C SER A 12 9.28 -3.30 4.67
N GLU A 13 10.45 -3.98 4.68
CA GLU A 13 10.54 -5.43 4.58
C GLU A 13 9.79 -6.13 5.72
N SER A 14 9.96 -5.67 6.97
CA SER A 14 9.19 -6.18 8.10
C SER A 14 7.68 -5.96 7.95
N ASN A 15 7.27 -4.81 7.43
CA ASN A 15 5.85 -4.49 7.24
C ASN A 15 5.20 -5.32 6.12
N LEU A 16 5.99 -5.86 5.18
CA LEU A 16 5.50 -6.77 4.14
C LEU A 16 5.33 -8.21 4.64
N ILE A 17 5.81 -8.55 5.85
CA ILE A 17 5.61 -9.88 6.43
C ILE A 17 4.12 -10.12 6.68
N GLY A 18 3.60 -11.22 6.14
CA GLY A 18 2.19 -11.61 6.27
C GLY A 18 1.24 -10.89 5.31
N VAL A 19 1.75 -10.02 4.43
CA VAL A 19 1.01 -9.48 3.29
C VAL A 19 0.92 -10.54 2.19
N HIS A 20 -0.20 -10.58 1.47
CA HIS A 20 -0.45 -11.53 0.41
C HIS A 20 0.65 -11.44 -0.67
N PRO A 21 1.24 -12.57 -1.11
CA PRO A 21 2.39 -12.57 -2.02
C PRO A 21 2.19 -11.78 -3.31
N ASP A 22 0.98 -11.81 -3.88
CA ASP A 22 0.68 -11.04 -5.10
C ASP A 22 0.72 -9.52 -4.87
N LEU A 23 0.21 -9.04 -3.73
CA LEU A 23 0.33 -7.62 -3.39
C LEU A 23 1.80 -7.24 -3.16
N VAL A 24 2.58 -8.11 -2.53
CA VAL A 24 4.03 -7.91 -2.37
C VAL A 24 4.73 -7.79 -3.72
N LYS A 25 4.39 -8.63 -4.71
CA LYS A 25 4.95 -8.53 -6.08
C LYS A 25 4.64 -7.16 -6.71
N VAL A 26 3.39 -6.70 -6.60
CA VAL A 26 2.98 -5.39 -7.12
C VAL A 26 3.74 -4.26 -6.44
N VAL A 27 3.83 -4.27 -5.11
CA VAL A 27 4.53 -3.23 -4.33
C VAL A 27 6.01 -3.16 -4.71
N ARG A 28 6.68 -4.31 -4.85
CA ARG A 28 8.09 -4.34 -5.28
C ARG A 28 8.26 -3.84 -6.69
N ARG A 29 7.39 -4.25 -7.63
CA ARG A 29 7.45 -3.77 -9.01
C ARG A 29 7.17 -2.27 -9.11
N ALA A 30 6.23 -1.75 -8.32
CA ALA A 30 5.95 -0.33 -8.25
C ALA A 30 7.16 0.49 -7.77
N LEU A 31 7.98 -0.06 -6.87
CA LEU A 31 9.22 0.59 -6.41
C LEU A 31 10.25 0.78 -7.54
N GLU A 32 10.26 -0.13 -8.51
CA GLU A 32 11.14 -0.05 -9.68
C GLU A 32 10.64 0.98 -10.71
N LEU A 33 9.32 1.15 -10.80
CA LEU A 33 8.65 2.01 -11.77
C LEU A 33 8.50 3.46 -11.30
N THR A 34 8.37 3.67 -9.99
CA THR A 34 8.01 4.98 -9.44
C THR A 34 9.10 6.04 -9.69
N PRO A 35 8.72 7.28 -10.04
CA PRO A 35 9.68 8.37 -10.12
C PRO A 35 10.17 8.83 -8.74
N ILE A 36 9.38 8.58 -7.68
CA ILE A 36 9.62 9.02 -6.29
C ILE A 36 9.67 7.78 -5.38
N ASP A 37 10.68 7.69 -4.53
CA ASP A 37 10.79 6.60 -3.56
C ASP A 37 9.57 6.57 -2.62
N PHE A 38 9.28 5.40 -2.04
CA PHE A 38 8.23 5.27 -1.03
C PHE A 38 8.57 4.19 0.00
N LYS A 39 7.93 4.29 1.16
CA LYS A 39 8.08 3.35 2.28
C LYS A 39 6.77 2.63 2.54
N VAL A 40 6.84 1.34 2.85
CA VAL A 40 5.71 0.58 3.40
C VAL A 40 5.63 0.87 4.89
N ILE A 41 4.53 1.49 5.33
CA ILE A 41 4.33 1.90 6.73
C ILE A 41 3.45 0.94 7.50
N GLU A 42 2.56 0.21 6.83
CA GLU A 42 1.74 -0.83 7.43
C GLU A 42 1.40 -1.91 6.40
N GLY A 43 1.38 -3.16 6.83
CA GLY A 43 0.92 -4.30 6.02
C GLY A 43 -0.13 -5.09 6.78
N ARG A 44 0.19 -6.31 7.22
CA ARG A 44 -0.75 -7.10 8.04
C ARG A 44 -0.95 -6.47 9.42
N ARG A 45 -2.21 -6.22 9.78
CA ARG A 45 -2.62 -5.58 11.04
C ARG A 45 -3.24 -6.62 11.99
N THR A 46 -3.07 -6.42 13.29
CA THR A 46 -3.75 -7.23 14.32
C THR A 46 -5.17 -6.74 14.57
N ILE A 47 -6.02 -7.61 15.14
CA ILE A 47 -7.40 -7.21 15.48
C ILE A 47 -7.43 -6.17 16.61
N GLU A 48 -6.47 -6.22 17.54
CA GLU A 48 -6.30 -5.24 18.61
C GLU A 48 -6.02 -3.85 18.03
N ARG A 49 -5.04 -3.74 17.11
CA ARG A 49 -4.73 -2.48 16.43
C ARG A 49 -5.92 -1.96 15.64
N GLN A 50 -6.67 -2.84 14.98
CA GLN A 50 -7.88 -2.43 14.25
C GLN A 50 -8.96 -1.87 15.19
N ARG A 51 -9.18 -2.48 16.37
CA ARG A 51 -10.10 -1.95 17.39
C ARG A 51 -9.66 -0.58 17.87
N ASP A 52 -8.36 -0.37 18.09
CA ASP A 52 -7.83 0.93 18.49
C ASP A 52 -8.06 2.00 17.42
N LEU A 53 -7.85 1.67 16.15
CA LEU A 53 -8.11 2.59 15.03
C LEU A 53 -9.59 2.96 14.91
N VAL A 54 -10.50 1.99 15.09
CA VAL A 54 -11.95 2.26 15.11
C VAL A 54 -12.31 3.17 16.28
N LYS A 55 -11.80 2.88 17.49
CA LYS A 55 -12.03 3.70 18.68
C LYS A 55 -11.51 5.13 18.51
N ALA A 56 -10.38 5.29 17.82
CA ALA A 56 -9.78 6.59 17.52
C ALA A 56 -10.42 7.32 16.33
N GLY A 57 -11.40 6.72 15.64
CA GLY A 57 -12.02 7.29 14.44
C GLY A 57 -11.15 7.24 13.17
N ALA A 58 -10.00 6.56 13.23
CA ALA A 58 -9.09 6.36 12.09
C ALA A 58 -9.50 5.18 11.20
N SER A 59 -10.53 4.43 11.58
CA SER A 59 -11.19 3.44 10.73
C SER A 59 -12.69 3.41 11.02
N GLN A 60 -13.50 3.13 10.00
CA GLN A 60 -14.95 3.06 10.14
C GLN A 60 -15.48 1.67 10.51
N THR A 61 -14.66 0.63 10.38
CA THR A 61 -15.11 -0.76 10.50
C THR A 61 -14.02 -1.66 11.07
N LEU A 62 -14.42 -2.76 11.71
CA LEU A 62 -13.51 -3.83 12.10
C LEU A 62 -13.18 -4.76 10.92
N ASN A 63 -13.92 -4.68 9.82
CA ASN A 63 -13.66 -5.46 8.62
C ASN A 63 -12.64 -4.75 7.72
N SER A 64 -11.35 -5.01 7.96
CA SER A 64 -10.25 -4.40 7.22
C SER A 64 -9.43 -5.44 6.44
N ARG A 65 -9.07 -5.10 5.21
CA ARG A 65 -8.18 -5.92 4.35
C ARG A 65 -6.78 -6.09 4.95
N HIS A 66 -6.34 -5.20 5.84
CA HIS A 66 -5.07 -5.37 6.55
C HIS A 66 -5.09 -6.58 7.49
N LEU A 67 -6.25 -6.96 8.05
CA LEU A 67 -6.33 -8.09 8.99
C LEU A 67 -5.99 -9.42 8.31
N THR A 68 -6.33 -9.53 7.04
CA THR A 68 -6.15 -10.74 6.24
C THR A 68 -4.88 -10.67 5.38
N GLY A 69 -4.10 -9.59 5.49
CA GLY A 69 -2.85 -9.39 4.74
C GLY A 69 -3.06 -8.92 3.30
N HIS A 70 -4.25 -8.46 2.93
CA HIS A 70 -4.57 -8.08 1.55
C HIS A 70 -4.55 -6.57 1.31
N ALA A 71 -3.95 -5.80 2.22
CA ALA A 71 -3.74 -4.38 2.06
C ALA A 71 -2.36 -3.97 2.57
N VAL A 72 -1.89 -2.84 2.06
CA VAL A 72 -0.68 -2.15 2.47
C VAL A 72 -0.94 -0.65 2.50
N ASP A 73 -0.30 0.02 3.45
CA ASP A 73 -0.20 1.47 3.47
C ASP A 73 1.23 1.85 3.09
N ILE A 74 1.36 2.72 2.09
CA ILE A 74 2.65 3.22 1.58
C ILE A 74 2.69 4.76 1.63
N VAL A 75 3.86 5.32 1.89
CA VAL A 75 4.04 6.79 2.00
C VAL A 75 5.18 7.27 1.10
N PRO A 76 4.98 8.34 0.31
CA PRO A 76 6.01 8.84 -0.58
C PRO A 76 7.16 9.49 0.19
N LEU A 77 8.35 9.40 -0.40
CA LEU A 77 9.61 9.93 0.13
C LEU A 77 10.26 10.94 -0.86
N PRO A 78 9.61 12.07 -1.20
CA PRO A 78 10.26 13.10 -1.99
C PRO A 78 11.54 13.58 -1.30
N ASP A 79 12.64 13.61 -2.03
CA ASP A 79 13.97 13.96 -1.51
C ASP A 79 14.37 13.17 -0.25
N GLY A 80 13.90 11.91 -0.15
CA GLY A 80 14.20 11.00 0.97
C GLY A 80 13.43 11.28 2.26
N LYS A 81 12.42 12.16 2.25
CA LYS A 81 11.63 12.53 3.43
C LYS A 81 10.17 12.15 3.28
N ILE A 82 9.57 11.62 4.35
CA ILE A 82 8.14 11.31 4.39
C ILE A 82 7.33 12.58 4.09
N SER A 83 6.43 12.49 3.11
CA SER A 83 5.44 13.52 2.83
C SER A 83 4.03 12.95 2.81
N TRP A 84 3.10 13.72 3.35
CA TRP A 84 1.67 13.43 3.32
C TRP A 84 0.91 14.30 2.33
N GLU A 85 1.61 15.09 1.51
CA GLU A 85 0.97 15.92 0.49
C GLU A 85 0.40 15.05 -0.65
N TRP A 86 -0.87 15.28 -0.98
CA TRP A 86 -1.61 14.51 -2.01
C TRP A 86 -0.93 14.43 -3.37
N ARG A 87 -0.25 15.49 -3.78
CA ARG A 87 0.46 15.52 -5.07
C ARG A 87 1.48 14.38 -5.21
N TYR A 88 2.06 13.89 -4.12
CA TYR A 88 3.06 12.82 -4.15
C TYR A 88 2.46 11.41 -4.13
N PHE A 89 1.18 11.27 -3.76
CA PHE A 89 0.51 9.97 -3.82
C PHE A 89 0.12 9.59 -5.25
N TYR A 90 -0.14 10.56 -6.14
CA TYR A 90 -0.54 10.23 -7.52
C TYR A 90 0.55 9.48 -8.31
N PRO A 91 1.83 9.92 -8.35
CA PRO A 91 2.86 9.18 -9.08
C PRO A 91 3.10 7.77 -8.51
N MET A 92 2.96 7.61 -7.19
CA MET A 92 3.04 6.31 -6.52
C MET A 92 1.86 5.41 -6.88
N ALA A 93 0.64 5.97 -6.91
CA ALA A 93 -0.55 5.24 -7.34
C ALA A 93 -0.49 4.83 -8.81
N ASP A 94 0.07 5.68 -9.68
CA ASP A 94 0.28 5.35 -11.09
C ASP A 94 1.29 4.21 -11.23
N ALA A 95 2.39 4.23 -10.47
CA ALA A 95 3.35 3.13 -10.44
C ALA A 95 2.74 1.81 -9.92
N MET A 96 1.91 1.87 -8.88
CA MET A 96 1.17 0.71 -8.35
C MET A 96 0.19 0.15 -9.39
N LYS A 97 -0.56 1.00 -10.09
CA LYS A 97 -1.49 0.60 -11.16
C LYS A 97 -0.76 0.01 -12.35
N GLN A 98 0.37 0.61 -12.75
CA GLN A 98 1.19 0.07 -13.84
C GLN A 98 1.75 -1.31 -13.46
N ALA A 99 2.32 -1.46 -12.27
CA ALA A 99 2.82 -2.74 -11.77
C ALA A 99 1.72 -3.81 -11.72
N ALA A 100 0.54 -3.45 -11.22
CA ALA A 100 -0.65 -4.30 -11.21
C ALA A 100 -1.03 -4.77 -12.63
N ALA A 101 -1.05 -3.85 -13.60
CA ALA A 101 -1.35 -4.17 -15.00
C ALA A 101 -0.29 -5.07 -15.64
N GLU A 102 1.00 -4.79 -15.41
CA GLU A 102 2.12 -5.60 -15.93
C GLU A 102 2.09 -7.03 -15.39
N LEU A 103 1.67 -7.21 -14.13
CA LEU A 103 1.62 -8.52 -13.47
C LEU A 103 0.27 -9.23 -13.61
N GLY A 104 -0.74 -8.57 -14.19
CA GLY A 104 -2.11 -9.11 -14.27
C GLY A 104 -2.79 -9.27 -12.90
N ILE A 105 -2.41 -8.46 -11.91
CA ILE A 105 -2.93 -8.51 -10.53
C ILE A 105 -3.77 -7.25 -10.30
N ALA A 106 -5.05 -7.39 -9.99
CA ALA A 106 -5.89 -6.24 -9.69
C ALA A 106 -5.54 -5.61 -8.33
N VAL A 107 -5.49 -4.28 -8.28
CA VAL A 107 -5.26 -3.50 -7.05
C VAL A 107 -6.21 -2.30 -7.01
N GLU A 108 -6.78 -2.04 -5.85
CA GLU A 108 -7.59 -0.86 -5.54
C GLU A 108 -6.75 0.15 -4.75
N TRP A 109 -6.96 1.44 -5.02
CA TRP A 109 -6.32 2.55 -4.32
C TRP A 109 -7.34 3.36 -3.53
N GLY A 110 -7.07 3.61 -2.25
CA GLY A 110 -7.96 4.37 -1.37
C GLY A 110 -8.14 5.84 -1.78
N GLY A 111 -7.22 6.41 -2.56
CA GLY A 111 -7.36 7.75 -3.14
C GLY A 111 -8.51 7.86 -4.15
N ASN A 112 -8.98 6.72 -4.70
CA ASN A 112 -10.13 6.66 -5.61
C ASN A 112 -11.47 6.50 -4.88
N TRP A 113 -11.50 6.34 -3.55
CA TRP A 113 -12.76 6.24 -2.81
C TRP A 113 -13.57 7.54 -2.90
N THR A 114 -14.90 7.43 -2.88
CA THR A 114 -15.81 8.59 -2.99
C THR A 114 -15.83 9.43 -1.72
N THR A 115 -15.70 8.77 -0.56
CA THR A 115 -15.60 9.37 0.77
C THR A 115 -14.41 8.76 1.51
N PHE A 116 -13.86 9.47 2.50
CA PHE A 116 -12.71 8.99 3.30
C PHE A 116 -11.52 8.57 2.43
N LYS A 117 -11.15 9.42 1.46
CA LYS A 117 -10.02 9.17 0.57
C LYS A 117 -8.74 8.92 1.38
N ASP A 118 -8.07 7.82 1.03
CA ASP A 118 -6.90 7.33 1.72
C ASP A 118 -5.76 7.05 0.72
N GLY A 119 -4.87 8.01 0.60
CA GLY A 119 -3.75 8.02 -0.34
C GLY A 119 -2.71 6.94 -0.05
N PRO A 120 -2.36 6.68 1.23
CA PRO A 120 -1.49 5.56 1.56
C PRO A 120 -2.03 4.18 1.19
N HIS A 121 -3.35 3.99 1.24
CA HIS A 121 -3.96 2.67 1.23
C HIS A 121 -4.08 2.03 -0.15
N PHE A 122 -3.56 0.81 -0.29
CA PHE A 122 -3.78 -0.06 -1.45
C PHE A 122 -4.23 -1.44 -0.99
N GLN A 123 -5.14 -2.07 -1.74
CA GLN A 123 -5.64 -3.40 -1.40
C GLN A 123 -5.93 -4.28 -2.61
N LEU A 124 -5.89 -5.59 -2.40
CA LEU A 124 -6.41 -6.56 -3.34
C LEU A 124 -7.95 -6.59 -3.27
N PRO A 125 -8.67 -6.56 -4.42
CA PRO A 125 -10.13 -6.60 -4.45
C PRO A 125 -10.68 -7.85 -3.79
N ALA A 126 -11.63 -7.69 -2.85
CA ALA A 126 -12.22 -8.81 -2.11
C ALA A 126 -12.91 -9.85 -3.01
N ARG A 127 -13.44 -9.43 -4.17
CA ARG A 127 -14.07 -10.34 -5.14
C ARG A 127 -13.08 -11.32 -5.76
N GLN A 128 -11.83 -10.91 -5.99
CA GLN A 128 -10.80 -11.76 -6.59
C GLN A 128 -9.95 -12.47 -5.53
N TYR A 129 -9.79 -11.83 -4.37
CA TYR A 129 -9.03 -12.34 -3.24
C TYR A 129 -9.94 -12.44 -2.02
N PRO A 130 -10.82 -13.45 -1.96
CA PRO A 130 -11.64 -13.67 -0.78
C PRO A 130 -10.74 -13.97 0.42
N GLY A 131 -11.04 -13.33 1.54
CA GLY A 131 -10.30 -13.50 2.79
C GLY A 131 -10.99 -12.80 3.93
#